data_AF-A0A1B6JB49-F1
#
_entry.id   AF-A0A1B6JB49-F1
#
_cell.length_a   1.000
_cell.length_b   1.000
_cell.length_c   1.000
_cell.angle_alpha   90.00
_cell.angle_beta   90.00
_cell.angle_gamma   90.00
#
_symmetry.space_group_name_H-M   'P 1'
#
loop_
_entity.id
_entity.type
_entity.pdbx_description
1 polymer ?
#
loop_
_entity_poly.entity_id
_entity_poly.type
_entity_poly.pdbx_seq_one_letter_code
_entity_poly.pdbx_strand_id
1 'polypeptide(L)'
;WNVMLNTTGFKEVLVIKKMKVPTEIFGQKLQQKWRNYHGGDVARLQIMMKYGGIYLDSDSYVVRSLNDFRRYEMTLGWFPGKDMGNQILLAHKDARFLRLWYESYRDNYDPTSWYYNAGTYPTKILIDKPYLVHRVEKLFGNYGIKWKTYMTNFPKWRDYYTFHLLSSRLNRGLKNLSKTLKYPVVFNDVNILKYPVAFRDMCTAVYPFPK
;
A
#
# COMPACT_ATOMS: atom_id res chain seq x y z
N TRP A 1 -6.25 -12.42 -12.88
CA TRP A 1 -5.08 -12.93 -13.63
C TRP A 1 -5.33 -12.94 -15.13
N ASN A 2 -6.42 -13.57 -15.61
CA ASN A 2 -6.76 -13.61 -17.05
C ASN A 2 -6.79 -12.24 -17.74
N VAL A 3 -7.43 -11.24 -17.12
CA VAL A 3 -7.45 -9.86 -17.67
C VAL A 3 -6.03 -9.32 -17.86
N MET A 4 -5.15 -9.46 -16.85
CA MET A 4 -3.76 -8.99 -16.94
C MET A 4 -2.97 -9.76 -17.99
N LEU A 5 -3.09 -11.09 -18.05
CA LEU A 5 -2.39 -11.90 -19.06
C LEU A 5 -2.81 -11.58 -20.49
N ASN A 6 -4.05 -11.13 -20.71
CA ASN A 6 -4.54 -10.71 -22.03
C ASN A 6 -4.33 -9.22 -22.30
N THR A 7 -3.70 -8.47 -21.37
CA THR A 7 -3.33 -7.07 -21.59
C THR A 7 -2.08 -7.01 -22.46
N THR A 8 -2.15 -6.31 -23.59
CA THR A 8 -1.03 -6.15 -24.55
C THR A 8 0.25 -5.69 -23.84
N GLY A 9 1.37 -6.37 -24.10
CA GLY A 9 2.68 -6.08 -23.51
C GLY A 9 2.88 -6.56 -22.05
N PHE A 10 1.83 -6.96 -21.32
CA PHE A 10 1.97 -7.35 -19.90
C PHE A 10 2.88 -8.57 -19.71
N LYS A 11 2.73 -9.60 -20.56
CA LYS A 11 3.53 -10.83 -20.47
C LYS A 11 5.02 -10.57 -20.72
N GLU A 12 5.35 -9.59 -21.55
CA GLU A 12 6.73 -9.26 -21.93
C GLU A 12 7.51 -8.59 -20.78
N VAL A 13 6.80 -7.88 -19.89
CA VAL A 13 7.39 -7.16 -18.76
C VAL A 13 7.24 -7.90 -17.42
N LEU A 14 6.47 -8.98 -17.36
CA LEU A 14 6.21 -9.73 -16.13
C LEU A 14 7.40 -10.61 -15.76
N VAL A 15 7.98 -10.35 -14.58
CA VAL A 15 9.01 -11.21 -13.98
C VAL A 15 8.56 -11.67 -12.61
N ILE A 16 8.42 -12.98 -12.41
CA ILE A 16 8.05 -13.58 -11.13
C ILE A 16 9.33 -14.04 -10.41
N LYS A 17 9.64 -13.42 -9.28
CA LYS A 17 10.74 -13.83 -8.39
C LYS A 17 10.19 -14.33 -7.07
N LYS A 18 10.56 -15.55 -6.68
CA LYS A 18 10.20 -16.12 -5.38
C LYS A 18 11.18 -15.67 -4.30
N MET A 19 10.67 -15.40 -3.11
CA MET A 19 11.45 -15.03 -1.93
C MET A 19 10.85 -15.73 -0.72
N LYS A 20 11.70 -16.25 0.16
CA LYS A 20 11.26 -16.72 1.48
C LYS A 20 10.97 -15.50 2.35
N VAL A 21 9.79 -15.48 2.97
CA VAL A 21 9.43 -14.40 3.91
C VAL A 21 10.46 -14.37 5.04
N PRO A 22 11.11 -13.21 5.29
CA PRO A 22 12.03 -13.04 6.40
C PRO A 22 11.39 -13.46 7.73
N THR A 23 12.17 -14.18 8.54
CA THR A 23 11.75 -14.62 9.89
C THR A 23 12.54 -13.94 10.99
N GLU A 24 13.59 -13.22 10.62
CA GLU A 24 14.49 -12.50 11.50
C GLU A 24 15.06 -11.28 10.77
N ILE A 25 15.56 -10.33 11.55
CA ILE A 25 16.31 -9.17 11.08
C ILE A 25 17.40 -8.84 12.09
N PHE A 26 18.65 -8.73 11.64
CA PHE A 26 19.83 -8.49 12.49
C PHE A 26 19.92 -9.41 13.73
N GLY A 27 19.64 -10.71 13.55
CA GLY A 27 19.65 -11.71 14.63
C GLY A 27 18.42 -11.68 15.54
N GLN A 28 17.50 -10.73 15.35
CA GLN A 28 16.25 -10.63 16.11
C GLN A 28 15.14 -11.41 15.42
N LYS A 29 14.50 -12.35 16.13
CA LYS A 29 13.36 -13.11 15.59
C LYS A 29 12.14 -12.20 15.44
N LEU A 30 11.50 -12.26 14.27
CA LEU A 30 10.25 -11.55 14.04
C LEU A 30 9.10 -12.23 14.78
N GLN A 31 8.17 -11.42 15.27
CA GLN A 31 7.09 -11.90 16.14
C GLN A 31 6.15 -12.83 15.37
N GLN A 32 5.94 -14.05 15.89
CA GLN A 32 5.20 -15.09 15.17
C GLN A 32 3.75 -14.68 14.87
N LYS A 33 3.10 -13.97 15.79
CA LYS A 33 1.75 -13.40 15.62
C LYS A 33 1.62 -12.50 14.38
N TRP A 34 2.71 -11.83 14.00
CA TRP A 34 2.74 -10.88 12.88
C TRP A 34 3.73 -11.27 11.79
N ARG A 35 4.10 -12.55 11.73
CA ARG A 35 5.11 -13.08 10.82
C ARG A 35 4.98 -12.57 9.38
N ASN A 36 3.76 -12.59 8.83
CA ASN A 36 3.52 -12.15 7.45
C ASN A 36 3.61 -10.63 7.28
N TYR A 37 3.25 -9.87 8.31
CA TYR A 37 3.31 -8.40 8.28
C TYR A 37 4.75 -7.94 8.47
N HIS A 38 5.39 -8.29 9.59
CA HIS A 38 6.76 -7.87 9.89
C HIS A 38 7.74 -8.44 8.85
N GLY A 39 7.58 -9.70 8.45
CA GLY A 39 8.40 -10.30 7.40
C GLY A 39 8.17 -9.61 6.05
N GLY A 40 6.94 -9.23 5.72
CA GLY A 40 6.62 -8.42 4.55
C GLY A 40 7.26 -7.04 4.60
N ASP A 41 7.27 -6.39 5.77
CA ASP A 41 7.89 -5.09 5.97
C ASP A 41 9.41 -5.14 5.74
N VAL A 42 10.07 -6.16 6.28
CA VAL A 42 11.51 -6.40 6.04
C VAL A 42 11.78 -6.73 4.57
N ALA A 43 10.99 -7.61 3.97
CA ALA A 43 11.14 -8.00 2.57
C ALA A 43 10.99 -6.79 1.63
N ARG A 44 10.03 -5.90 1.90
CA ARG A 44 9.82 -4.66 1.16
C ARG A 44 11.09 -3.81 1.14
N LEU A 45 11.69 -3.56 2.30
CA LEU A 45 12.92 -2.76 2.38
C LEU A 45 14.08 -3.43 1.64
N GLN A 46 14.27 -4.75 1.83
CA GLN A 46 15.32 -5.50 1.12
C GLN A 46 15.15 -5.46 -0.40
N ILE A 47 13.92 -5.60 -0.90
CA ILE A 47 13.60 -5.53 -2.33
C ILE A 47 13.84 -4.12 -2.86
N MET A 48 13.37 -3.09 -2.14
CA MET A 48 13.55 -1.69 -2.54
C MET A 48 15.02 -1.29 -2.54
N MET A 49 15.83 -1.76 -1.58
CA MET A 49 17.28 -1.53 -1.57
C MET A 49 18.01 -2.30 -2.66
N LYS A 50 17.47 -3.46 -3.11
CA LYS A 50 18.07 -4.24 -4.19
C LYS A 50 17.75 -3.69 -5.58
N TYR A 51 16.52 -3.26 -5.82
CA TYR A 51 16.03 -2.92 -7.16
C TYR A 51 15.59 -1.47 -7.31
N GLY A 52 15.22 -0.80 -6.22
CA GLY A 52 14.52 0.49 -6.27
C GLY A 52 13.19 0.36 -7.01
N GLY A 53 12.73 1.47 -7.59
CA GLY A 53 11.52 1.51 -8.40
C GLY A 53 10.28 1.82 -7.58
N ILE A 54 9.18 1.13 -7.88
CA ILE A 54 7.86 1.35 -7.28
C ILE A 54 7.45 0.07 -6.57
N TYR A 55 7.17 0.18 -5.27
CA TYR A 55 6.52 -0.85 -4.49
C TYR A 55 5.08 -0.50 -4.22
N LEU A 56 4.21 -1.51 -4.30
CA LEU A 56 2.79 -1.44 -4.03
C LEU A 56 2.40 -2.63 -3.14
N ASP A 57 1.66 -2.38 -2.06
CA ASP A 57 0.92 -3.43 -1.35
C ASP A 57 -0.08 -4.08 -2.32
N SER A 58 -0.42 -5.34 -2.07
CA SER A 58 -1.27 -6.14 -2.97
C SER A 58 -2.71 -5.61 -3.09
N ASP A 59 -3.14 -4.73 -2.18
CA ASP A 59 -4.41 -4.01 -2.23
C ASP A 59 -4.23 -2.51 -2.52
N SER A 60 -3.20 -2.16 -3.29
CA SER A 60 -3.05 -0.82 -3.87
C SER A 60 -3.81 -0.68 -5.18
N TYR A 61 -4.43 0.48 -5.39
CA TYR A 61 -5.06 0.86 -6.67
C TYR A 61 -4.32 2.06 -7.26
N VAL A 62 -3.80 1.94 -8.48
CA VAL A 62 -3.14 3.03 -9.20
C VAL A 62 -4.14 3.69 -10.14
N VAL A 63 -4.36 4.99 -9.95
CA VAL A 63 -5.31 5.80 -10.71
C VAL A 63 -4.61 6.55 -11.85
N ARG A 64 -3.41 7.06 -11.57
CA ARG A 64 -2.63 7.91 -12.48
C ARG A 64 -1.18 7.44 -12.50
N SER A 65 -0.46 7.76 -13.56
CA SER A 65 0.97 7.49 -13.66
C SER A 65 1.73 8.09 -12.47
N LEU A 66 2.66 7.32 -11.91
CA LEU A 66 3.51 7.75 -10.80
C LEU A 66 4.90 8.22 -11.29
N ASN A 67 5.10 8.32 -12.61
CA ASN A 67 6.41 8.63 -13.19
C ASN A 67 7.00 9.95 -12.70
N ASP A 68 6.16 10.98 -12.51
CA ASP A 68 6.61 12.30 -12.05
C ASP A 68 7.30 12.25 -10.67
N PHE A 69 6.97 11.25 -9.85
CA PHE A 69 7.55 11.06 -8.52
C PHE A 69 8.88 10.31 -8.54
N ARG A 70 9.27 9.72 -9.68
CA ARG A 70 10.55 9.00 -9.83
C ARG A 70 11.76 9.93 -9.93
N ARG A 71 11.55 11.24 -10.09
CA ARG A 71 12.61 12.26 -10.05
C ARG A 71 13.15 12.52 -8.65
N TYR A 72 12.39 12.14 -7.62
CA TYR A 72 12.82 12.28 -6.23
C TYR A 72 13.58 11.03 -5.79
N GLU A 73 14.54 11.21 -4.89
CA GLU A 73 15.30 10.10 -4.29
C GLU A 73 14.37 9.05 -3.66
N MET A 74 13.35 9.53 -2.93
CA MET A 74 12.28 8.69 -2.41
C MET A 74 10.99 9.50 -2.30
N THR A 75 9.86 8.90 -2.65
CA THR A 75 8.51 9.46 -2.52
C THR A 75 7.62 8.48 -1.76
N LEU A 76 6.82 9.00 -0.82
CA LEU A 76 5.84 8.23 -0.08
C LEU A 76 4.63 9.08 0.30
N GLY A 77 3.53 8.41 0.66
CA GLY A 77 2.35 9.08 1.15
C GLY A 77 2.41 9.25 2.67
N TRP A 78 2.31 10.49 3.16
CA TRP A 78 2.40 10.79 4.59
C TRP A 78 1.48 11.95 4.95
N PHE A 79 0.31 11.64 5.53
CA PHE A 79 -0.68 12.64 5.89
C PHE A 79 -0.23 13.48 7.10
N PRO A 80 -0.49 14.81 7.14
CA PRO A 80 -0.14 15.68 8.26
C PRO A 80 -0.60 15.14 9.62
N GLY A 81 0.32 15.07 10.59
CA GLY A 81 0.04 14.57 11.94
C GLY A 81 -0.27 13.07 12.05
N LYS A 82 0.12 12.27 11.05
CA LYS A 82 -0.01 10.80 11.05
C LYS A 82 1.33 10.15 10.78
N ASP A 83 1.40 8.83 10.97
CA ASP A 83 2.53 8.04 10.54
C ASP A 83 2.61 7.99 9.00
N MET A 84 3.82 7.88 8.46
CA MET A 84 4.04 7.64 7.04
C MET A 84 3.39 6.31 6.61
N GLY A 85 2.93 6.27 5.36
CA GLY A 85 2.46 5.04 4.73
C GLY A 85 3.61 4.23 4.14
N ASN A 86 3.51 2.92 4.25
CA ASN A 86 4.47 1.96 3.68
C ASN A 86 3.91 1.16 2.49
N GLN A 87 2.69 1.48 2.06
CA GLN A 87 1.93 0.70 1.08
C GLN A 87 2.21 1.11 -0.36
N ILE A 88 2.59 2.38 -0.57
CA ILE A 88 3.03 2.91 -1.85
C ILE A 88 4.37 3.61 -1.61
N LEU A 89 5.45 3.04 -2.14
CA LEU A 89 6.80 3.59 -2.03
C LEU A 89 7.41 3.71 -3.41
N LEU A 90 8.03 4.85 -3.69
CA LEU A 90 8.89 5.02 -4.85
C LEU A 90 10.26 5.41 -4.34
N ALA A 91 11.31 4.71 -4.75
CA ALA A 91 12.64 5.06 -4.31
C ALA A 91 13.71 4.66 -5.32
N HIS A 92 14.77 5.45 -5.36
CA HIS A 92 16.05 4.97 -5.83
C HIS A 92 16.55 3.85 -4.90
N LYS A 93 17.22 2.83 -5.47
CA LYS A 93 17.71 1.68 -4.68
C LYS A 93 18.67 2.11 -3.54
N ASP A 94 19.40 3.20 -3.76
CA ASP A 94 20.36 3.77 -2.80
C ASP A 94 19.76 4.93 -1.98
N ALA A 95 18.43 5.06 -1.91
CA ALA A 95 17.79 6.13 -1.14
C ALA A 95 18.23 6.09 0.34
N ARG A 96 18.73 7.21 0.85
CA ARG A 96 19.29 7.36 2.19
C ARG A 96 18.28 6.96 3.27
N PHE A 97 17.02 7.31 3.07
CA PHE A 97 15.97 6.94 4.01
C PHE A 97 15.71 5.43 4.10
N LEU A 98 15.79 4.69 2.98
CA LEU A 98 15.63 3.22 3.01
C LEU A 98 16.67 2.58 3.91
N ARG A 99 17.93 3.01 3.81
CA ARG A 99 19.01 2.49 4.65
C ARG A 99 18.80 2.86 6.12
N LEU A 100 18.47 4.11 6.42
CA LEU A 100 18.19 4.54 7.80
C LEU A 100 17.01 3.77 8.41
N TRP A 101 15.94 3.59 7.64
CA TRP A 101 14.77 2.83 8.08
C TRP A 101 15.13 1.36 8.30
N TYR A 102 15.81 0.70 7.35
CA TYR A 102 16.23 -0.69 7.50
C TYR A 102 17.14 -0.88 8.72
N GLU A 103 18.21 -0.09 8.85
CA GLU A 103 19.17 -0.20 9.97
C GLU A 103 18.54 0.14 11.32
N SER A 104 17.48 0.97 11.37
CA SER A 104 16.81 1.30 12.63
C SER A 104 16.26 0.08 13.38
N TYR A 105 16.00 -1.03 12.68
CA TYR A 105 15.57 -2.29 13.30
C TYR A 105 16.59 -2.85 14.29
N ARG A 106 17.90 -2.56 14.17
CA ARG A 106 18.92 -3.08 15.11
C ARG A 106 18.60 -2.77 16.55
N ASP A 107 18.29 -1.50 16.82
CA ASP A 107 18.14 -1.01 18.20
C ASP A 107 16.69 -0.69 18.55
N ASN A 108 15.75 -0.75 17.59
CA ASN A 108 14.38 -0.25 17.77
C ASN A 108 13.29 -1.21 17.30
N TYR A 109 13.60 -2.49 17.09
CA TYR A 109 12.56 -3.47 16.78
C TYR A 109 11.60 -3.66 17.96
N ASP A 110 10.31 -3.40 17.74
CA ASP A 110 9.25 -3.60 18.74
C ASP A 110 8.33 -4.76 18.31
N PRO A 111 8.49 -5.96 18.90
CA PRO A 111 7.67 -7.11 18.59
C PRO A 111 6.24 -7.01 19.16
N THR A 112 5.92 -5.97 19.93
CA THR A 112 4.64 -5.77 20.62
C THR A 112 3.72 -4.77 19.92
N SER A 113 4.18 -4.14 18.83
CA SER A 113 3.37 -3.29 17.97
C SER A 113 3.39 -3.71 16.51
N TRP A 114 2.20 -3.85 15.92
CA TRP A 114 2.02 -4.30 14.53
C TRP A 114 2.60 -3.33 13.49
N TYR A 115 2.59 -2.02 13.79
CA TYR A 115 2.93 -0.97 12.82
C TYR A 115 4.16 -0.15 13.21
N TYR A 116 4.72 -0.39 14.40
CA TYR A 116 5.76 0.49 14.95
C TYR A 116 6.97 0.61 14.02
N ASN A 117 7.58 -0.51 13.66
CA ASN A 117 8.73 -0.47 12.75
C ASN A 117 8.35 -0.22 11.29
N ALA A 118 7.09 -0.48 10.92
CA ALA A 118 6.59 -0.36 9.57
C ALA A 118 6.23 1.08 9.17
N GLY A 119 5.93 1.94 10.15
CA GLY A 119 5.54 3.33 9.89
C GLY A 119 5.78 4.30 11.05
N THR A 120 5.55 3.90 12.30
CA THR A 120 5.67 4.84 13.44
C THR A 120 7.12 5.28 13.70
N TYR A 121 8.04 4.33 13.87
CA TYR A 121 9.46 4.63 14.06
C TYR A 121 10.10 5.35 12.87
N PRO A 122 9.94 4.89 11.60
CA PRO A 122 10.47 5.64 10.46
C PRO A 122 9.87 7.06 10.34
N THR A 123 8.64 7.29 10.80
CA THR A 123 8.10 8.65 10.92
C THR A 123 8.91 9.51 11.90
N LYS A 124 9.37 8.97 13.03
CA LYS A 124 10.25 9.71 13.97
C LYS A 124 11.54 10.16 13.28
N ILE A 125 12.15 9.30 12.46
CA ILE A 125 13.33 9.64 11.66
C ILE A 125 13.00 10.79 10.70
N LEU A 126 11.85 10.74 10.02
CA LEU A 126 11.45 11.77 9.05
C LEU A 126 10.99 13.09 9.68
N ILE A 127 10.51 13.08 10.92
CA ILE A 127 10.23 14.33 11.65
C ILE A 127 11.51 15.13 11.83
N ASP A 128 12.61 14.45 12.17
CA ASP A 128 13.94 15.06 12.30
C ASP A 128 14.60 15.35 10.93
N LYS A 129 14.38 14.47 9.94
CA LYS A 129 15.01 14.55 8.61
C LYS A 129 13.98 14.52 7.46
N PRO A 130 13.08 15.52 7.37
CA PRO A 130 11.98 15.49 6.40
C PRO A 130 12.46 15.59 4.95
N TYR A 131 13.64 16.19 4.72
CA TYR A 131 14.26 16.36 3.41
C TYR A 131 14.67 15.03 2.74
N LEU A 132 14.65 13.91 3.47
CA LEU A 132 15.01 12.61 2.91
C LEU A 132 13.93 12.00 2.01
N VAL A 133 12.72 12.56 2.01
CA VAL A 133 11.61 12.08 1.18
C VAL A 133 10.84 13.24 0.56
N HIS A 134 10.32 13.02 -0.64
CA HIS A 134 9.21 13.80 -1.15
C HIS A 134 7.91 13.29 -0.51
N ARG A 135 7.30 14.15 0.30
CA ARG A 135 6.06 13.86 1.01
C ARG A 135 4.85 14.14 0.14
N VAL A 136 4.06 13.11 -0.18
CA VAL A 136 2.72 13.28 -0.75
C VAL A 136 1.68 13.22 0.36
N GLU A 137 1.09 14.36 0.71
CA GLU A 137 0.26 14.45 1.91
C GLU A 137 -1.08 13.70 1.80
N LYS A 138 -1.77 13.82 0.67
CA LYS A 138 -3.16 13.36 0.52
C LYS A 138 -3.35 12.42 -0.67
N LEU A 139 -2.76 12.74 -1.82
CA LEU A 139 -3.11 12.13 -3.11
C LEU A 139 -2.61 10.70 -3.31
N PHE A 140 -1.81 10.16 -2.41
CA PHE A 140 -1.46 8.72 -2.39
C PHE A 140 -2.52 7.86 -1.71
N GLY A 141 -3.52 8.47 -1.08
CA GLY A 141 -4.69 7.76 -0.59
C GLY A 141 -4.44 6.88 0.64
N ASN A 142 -3.51 7.29 1.51
CA ASN A 142 -3.08 6.50 2.67
C ASN A 142 -3.92 6.72 3.93
N TYR A 143 -4.75 7.78 3.98
CA TYR A 143 -5.52 8.15 5.16
C TYR A 143 -6.96 8.53 4.83
N GLY A 144 -7.92 8.05 5.65
CA GLY A 144 -9.34 8.36 5.52
C GLY A 144 -10.04 7.82 4.25
N ILE A 145 -9.33 7.06 3.43
CA ILE A 145 -9.82 6.60 2.12
C ILE A 145 -10.81 5.46 2.23
N LYS A 146 -10.60 4.50 3.14
CA LYS A 146 -11.46 3.32 3.24
C LYS A 146 -12.95 3.68 3.30
N TRP A 147 -13.31 4.66 4.14
CA TRP A 147 -14.70 5.10 4.22
C TRP A 147 -15.19 5.74 2.91
N LYS A 148 -14.39 6.60 2.28
CA LYS A 148 -14.73 7.21 0.98
C LYS A 148 -14.91 6.15 -0.12
N THR A 149 -14.08 5.11 -0.13
CA THR A 149 -14.11 4.07 -1.15
C THR A 149 -15.31 3.13 -0.99
N TYR A 150 -15.64 2.73 0.25
CA TYR A 150 -16.64 1.68 0.50
C TYR A 150 -17.98 2.17 1.06
N MET A 151 -18.14 3.47 1.37
CA MET A 151 -19.37 3.99 1.99
C MET A 151 -19.94 5.22 1.28
N THR A 152 -19.27 5.77 0.26
CA THR A 152 -19.74 6.96 -0.46
C THR A 152 -19.50 6.80 -1.96
N ASN A 153 -20.08 7.67 -2.81
CA ASN A 153 -19.84 7.66 -4.27
C ASN A 153 -18.49 8.26 -4.69
N PHE A 154 -17.86 9.03 -3.80
CA PHE A 154 -16.59 9.74 -3.94
C PHE A 154 -16.09 10.00 -5.39
N PRO A 155 -16.77 10.84 -6.21
CA PRO A 155 -16.44 11.02 -7.63
C PRO A 155 -15.04 11.57 -7.90
N LYS A 156 -14.47 12.29 -6.91
CA LYS A 156 -13.12 12.87 -6.95
C LYS A 156 -11.99 11.84 -6.79
N TRP A 157 -12.30 10.54 -6.77
CA TRP A 157 -11.28 9.50 -6.66
C TRP A 157 -10.26 9.54 -7.82
N ARG A 158 -10.68 10.03 -8.99
CA ARG A 158 -9.82 10.19 -10.18
C ARG A 158 -8.72 11.25 -10.02
N ASP A 159 -8.85 12.15 -9.05
CA ASP A 159 -7.85 13.19 -8.78
C ASP A 159 -6.60 12.62 -8.09
N TYR A 160 -6.74 11.46 -7.44
CA TYR A 160 -5.68 10.79 -6.68
C TYR A 160 -4.70 10.09 -7.63
N TYR A 161 -3.51 9.80 -7.12
CA TYR A 161 -2.52 8.98 -7.82
C TYR A 161 -2.69 7.50 -7.48
N THR A 162 -2.91 7.21 -6.19
CA THR A 162 -3.07 5.85 -5.69
C THR A 162 -4.07 5.80 -4.54
N PHE A 163 -4.45 4.59 -4.16
CA PHE A 163 -5.17 4.28 -2.94
C PHE A 163 -4.63 3.02 -2.28
N HIS A 164 -4.50 3.03 -0.95
CA HIS A 164 -4.42 1.80 -0.16
C HIS A 164 -5.84 1.35 0.18
N LEU A 165 -6.31 0.28 -0.47
CA LEU A 165 -7.72 -0.12 -0.43
C LEU A 165 -8.12 -0.79 0.87
N LEU A 166 -7.20 -1.31 1.69
CA LEU A 166 -7.52 -2.00 2.95
C LEU A 166 -8.57 -3.10 2.75
N SER A 167 -8.51 -3.82 1.62
CA SER A 167 -9.55 -4.77 1.17
C SER A 167 -9.65 -5.99 2.09
N SER A 168 -8.58 -6.30 2.82
CA SER A 168 -8.56 -7.32 3.88
C SER A 168 -9.18 -6.85 5.21
N ARG A 169 -9.55 -5.56 5.33
CA ARG A 169 -10.02 -4.94 6.60
C ARG A 169 -11.40 -4.29 6.48
N LEU A 170 -12.27 -4.86 5.64
CA LEU A 170 -13.65 -4.42 5.48
C LEU A 170 -14.51 -4.69 6.72
N ASN A 171 -14.12 -5.63 7.57
CA ASN A 171 -14.79 -5.92 8.86
C ASN A 171 -14.60 -4.83 9.93
N ARG A 172 -13.80 -3.79 9.68
CA ARG A 172 -13.48 -2.74 10.67
C ARG A 172 -14.07 -1.40 10.27
N GLY A 173 -15.05 -0.90 11.03
CA GLY A 173 -15.52 0.49 10.89
C GLY A 173 -16.30 0.78 9.61
N LEU A 174 -16.76 -0.24 8.87
CA LEU A 174 -17.76 -0.10 7.81
C LEU A 174 -19.12 -0.55 8.35
N LYS A 175 -20.20 -0.01 7.80
CA LYS A 175 -21.59 -0.33 8.20
C LYS A 175 -22.33 -0.92 7.00
N ASN A 176 -23.30 -1.78 7.24
CA ASN A 176 -24.16 -2.30 6.18
C ASN A 176 -24.88 -1.13 5.50
N LEU A 177 -24.90 -1.14 4.16
CA LEU A 177 -25.58 -0.11 3.37
C LEU A 177 -27.09 -0.36 3.31
N SER A 178 -27.50 -1.63 3.40
CA SER A 178 -28.91 -2.04 3.43
C SER A 178 -29.07 -3.42 4.10
N LYS A 179 -30.31 -3.95 4.12
CA LYS A 179 -30.58 -5.33 4.57
C LYS A 179 -29.85 -6.39 3.73
N THR A 180 -29.52 -6.08 2.47
CA THR A 180 -28.92 -7.03 1.50
C THR A 180 -27.46 -6.70 1.16
N LEU A 181 -27.01 -5.46 1.39
CA LEU A 181 -25.64 -5.01 1.13
C LEU A 181 -24.90 -4.84 2.45
N LYS A 182 -24.10 -5.85 2.83
CA LYS A 182 -23.49 -5.97 4.15
C LYS A 182 -21.97 -6.02 4.08
N TYR A 183 -21.31 -5.55 5.14
CA TYR A 183 -19.89 -5.79 5.40
C TYR A 183 -19.72 -6.76 6.58
N PRO A 184 -18.63 -7.55 6.63
CA PRO A 184 -17.64 -7.73 5.57
C PRO A 184 -18.22 -8.46 4.35
N VAL A 185 -17.66 -8.19 3.17
CA VAL A 185 -18.02 -8.84 1.90
C VAL A 185 -16.75 -9.23 1.17
N VAL A 186 -16.77 -10.38 0.50
CA VAL A 186 -15.77 -10.73 -0.50
C VAL A 186 -16.33 -10.28 -1.84
N PHE A 187 -15.77 -9.21 -2.39
CA PHE A 187 -16.21 -8.70 -3.67
C PHE A 187 -15.85 -9.65 -4.81
N ASN A 188 -16.77 -9.81 -5.75
CA ASN A 188 -16.56 -10.46 -7.04
C ASN A 188 -17.16 -9.58 -8.15
N ASP A 189 -17.03 -10.02 -9.39
CA ASP A 189 -17.49 -9.32 -10.59
C ASP A 189 -19.02 -9.22 -10.73
N VAL A 190 -19.79 -9.86 -9.84
CA VAL A 190 -21.25 -9.80 -9.84
C VAL A 190 -21.77 -8.92 -8.69
N ASN A 191 -21.28 -9.15 -7.47
CA ASN A 191 -21.80 -8.48 -6.29
C ASN A 191 -21.34 -7.03 -6.18
N ILE A 192 -20.17 -6.67 -6.71
CA ILE A 192 -19.64 -5.30 -6.63
C ILE A 192 -20.56 -4.30 -7.34
N LEU A 193 -21.19 -4.71 -8.43
CA LEU A 193 -22.11 -3.88 -9.21
C LEU A 193 -23.33 -3.43 -8.40
N LYS A 194 -23.70 -4.17 -7.36
CA LYS A 194 -24.83 -3.87 -6.46
C LYS A 194 -24.50 -2.81 -5.41
N TYR A 195 -23.21 -2.53 -5.15
CA TYR A 195 -22.80 -1.56 -4.13
C TYR A 195 -22.70 -0.16 -4.74
N PRO A 196 -23.56 0.81 -4.37
CA PRO A 196 -23.56 2.17 -4.92
C PRO A 196 -22.46 3.02 -4.28
N VAL A 197 -21.21 2.57 -4.36
CA VAL A 197 -20.05 3.17 -3.70
C VAL A 197 -18.90 3.34 -4.70
N ALA A 198 -17.94 4.20 -4.38
CA ALA A 198 -16.84 4.54 -5.27
C ALA A 198 -16.02 3.31 -5.69
N PHE A 199 -15.89 2.30 -4.82
CA PHE A 199 -15.19 1.06 -5.17
C PHE A 199 -15.78 0.36 -6.41
N ARG A 200 -17.11 0.41 -6.60
CA ARG A 200 -17.76 -0.10 -7.82
C ARG A 200 -17.27 0.65 -9.05
N ASP A 201 -17.25 1.98 -8.96
CA ASP A 201 -16.84 2.83 -10.07
C ASP A 201 -15.33 2.68 -10.38
N MET A 202 -14.52 2.41 -9.35
CA MET A 202 -13.10 2.08 -9.50
C MET A 202 -12.90 0.72 -10.17
N CYS A 203 -13.68 -0.30 -9.82
CA CYS A 203 -13.61 -1.61 -10.47
C CYS A 203 -14.05 -1.54 -11.93
N THR A 204 -15.18 -0.88 -12.21
CA THR A 204 -15.71 -0.74 -13.58
C THR A 204 -14.80 0.06 -14.51
N ALA A 205 -13.91 0.89 -13.97
CA ALA A 205 -12.91 1.60 -14.76
C ALA A 205 -11.76 0.72 -15.30
N VAL A 206 -11.52 -0.46 -14.71
CA VAL A 206 -10.33 -1.30 -15.04
C VAL A 206 -10.66 -2.74 -15.35
N TYR A 207 -11.84 -3.23 -14.97
CA TYR A 207 -12.26 -4.61 -15.22
C TYR A 207 -13.33 -4.65 -16.32
N PRO A 208 -13.22 -5.56 -17.31
CA PRO A 208 -14.17 -5.67 -18.40
C PRO A 208 -15.44 -6.42 -17.93
N PHE A 209 -16.31 -5.71 -17.22
CA PHE A 209 -17.61 -6.29 -16.83
C PHE A 209 -18.44 -6.61 -18.09
N PRO A 210 -19.20 -7.72 -18.09
CA PRO A 210 -20.21 -7.96 -19.11
C PRO A 210 -21.17 -6.78 -19.20
N LYS A 211 -21.49 -6.35 -20.42
CA LYS A 211 -22.52 -5.33 -20.68
C LYS A 211 -23.91 -5.91 -20.46
#